data_AF-A0A349K2K9-F1
#
_entry.id   AF-A0A349K2K9-F1
#
_cell.length_a   1.000
_cell.length_b   1.000
_cell.length_c   1.000
_cell.angle_alpha   90.00
_cell.angle_beta   90.00
_cell.angle_gamma   90.00
#
_symmetry.space_group_name_H-M   'P 1'
#
loop_
_entity.id
_entity.type
_entity.pdbx_description
1 polymer ?
#
loop_
_entity_poly.entity_id
_entity_poly.type
_entity_poly.pdbx_seq_one_letter_code
_entity_poly.pdbx_strand_id
1 'polypeptide(L)'
;MSARPLHLALSAGLLSLAVTHADPPKEAAFKYLSPKEAIAKMKYPEGFVVNAFAAEPDCQQPFAFTFDERGRVWLCENLNYETRGSD
;
A
#
# COMPACT_ATOMS: atom_id res chain seq x y z
N MET A 1 -0.92 57.95 22.85
CA MET A 1 -2.25 58.36 22.36
C MET A 1 -2.28 58.05 20.86
N SER A 2 -2.94 56.96 20.45
CA SER A 2 -4.26 56.96 19.76
C SER A 2 -4.12 57.39 18.29
N ALA A 3 -4.52 56.68 17.23
CA ALA A 3 -5.30 55.45 17.06
C ALA A 3 -4.93 54.80 15.70
N ARG A 4 -5.19 53.50 15.55
CA ARG A 4 -5.09 52.72 14.29
C ARG A 4 -6.29 53.04 13.38
N PRO A 5 -6.14 53.11 12.04
CA PRO A 5 -7.27 52.91 11.16
C PRO A 5 -7.51 51.42 10.98
N LEU A 6 -8.75 51.07 11.26
CA LEU A 6 -9.37 49.76 11.28
C LEU A 6 -10.18 49.63 9.98
N HIS A 7 -10.27 48.41 9.44
CA HIS A 7 -11.21 47.97 8.40
C HIS A 7 -10.97 48.46 6.96
N LEU A 8 -10.32 47.65 6.12
CA LEU A 8 -10.82 47.30 4.78
C LEU A 8 -9.88 46.30 4.09
N ALA A 9 -10.07 45.00 4.31
CA ALA A 9 -9.63 43.94 3.40
C ALA A 9 -10.18 42.59 3.88
N LEU A 10 -11.48 42.51 4.14
CA LEU A 10 -12.16 41.26 4.46
C LEU A 10 -13.25 41.00 3.42
N SER A 11 -12.87 40.71 2.17
CA SER A 11 -13.85 40.42 1.12
C SER A 11 -13.34 39.63 -0.09
N ALA A 12 -12.21 38.92 -0.03
CA ALA A 12 -11.75 38.13 -1.19
C ALA A 12 -11.01 36.84 -0.82
N GLY A 13 -11.56 36.01 0.07
CA GLY A 13 -10.89 34.76 0.45
C GLY A 13 -11.78 33.59 0.86
N LEU A 14 -13.10 33.68 0.67
CA LEU A 14 -14.04 32.58 0.98
C LEU A 14 -14.86 32.21 -0.25
N LEU A 15 -14.19 31.90 -1.36
CA LEU A 15 -14.83 31.14 -2.42
C LEU A 15 -13.80 30.19 -3.04
N SER A 16 -14.18 28.92 -3.07
CA SER A 16 -13.44 27.78 -3.64
C SER A 16 -12.25 27.26 -2.85
N LEU A 17 -12.53 26.46 -1.80
CA LEU A 17 -11.85 25.16 -1.67
C LEU A 17 -12.67 24.21 -0.77
N ALA A 18 -13.94 23.98 -1.10
CA ALA A 18 -14.52 22.68 -0.79
C ALA A 18 -13.90 21.70 -1.80
N VAL A 19 -12.67 21.26 -1.51
CA VAL A 19 -12.17 20.02 -2.10
C VAL A 19 -13.18 18.98 -1.68
N THR A 20 -14.01 18.56 -2.63
CA THR A 20 -14.76 17.32 -2.54
C THR A 20 -13.75 16.27 -2.14
N HIS A 21 -13.75 15.85 -0.87
CA HIS A 21 -13.14 14.60 -0.49
C HIS A 21 -14.00 13.56 -1.20
N ALA A 22 -13.65 13.26 -2.45
CA ALA A 22 -14.17 12.08 -3.10
C ALA A 22 -13.77 10.94 -2.17
N ASP A 23 -14.75 10.17 -1.69
CA ASP A 23 -14.45 8.94 -0.97
C ASP A 23 -13.45 8.16 -1.82
N PRO A 24 -12.35 7.65 -1.21
CA PRO A 24 -11.40 6.86 -1.96
C PRO A 24 -12.18 5.76 -2.69
N PRO A 25 -11.85 5.46 -3.96
CA PRO A 25 -12.57 4.47 -4.71
C PRO A 25 -12.66 3.21 -3.86
N LYS A 26 -13.89 2.78 -3.58
CA LYS A 26 -14.18 1.59 -2.78
C LYS A 26 -13.29 0.49 -3.34
N GLU A 27 -12.30 0.05 -2.56
CA GLU A 27 -11.31 -0.91 -3.06
C GLU A 27 -12.10 -2.06 -3.68
N ALA A 28 -11.88 -2.31 -4.97
CA ALA A 28 -12.51 -3.45 -5.61
C ALA A 28 -12.14 -4.65 -4.75
N ALA A 29 -13.12 -5.44 -4.32
CA ALA A 29 -12.88 -6.62 -3.48
C ALA A 29 -11.93 -7.57 -4.24
N PHE A 30 -10.64 -7.41 -4.02
CA PHE A 30 -9.61 -8.21 -4.68
C PHE A 30 -9.55 -9.54 -3.95
N LYS A 31 -9.93 -10.61 -4.65
CA LYS A 31 -9.74 -11.97 -4.12
C LYS A 31 -8.24 -12.27 -4.07
N TYR A 32 -7.69 -12.37 -2.86
CA TYR A 32 -6.35 -12.90 -2.66
C TYR A 32 -6.27 -14.34 -3.18
N LEU A 33 -5.18 -14.63 -3.90
CA LEU A 33 -4.95 -15.96 -4.45
C LEU A 33 -4.29 -16.83 -3.39
N SER A 34 -4.73 -18.09 -3.29
CA SER A 34 -3.92 -19.11 -2.63
C SER A 34 -2.58 -19.28 -3.37
N PRO A 35 -1.52 -19.79 -2.70
CA PRO A 35 -0.24 -20.04 -3.35
C PRO A 35 -0.36 -20.92 -4.60
N LYS A 36 -1.24 -21.92 -4.59
CA LYS A 36 -1.51 -22.80 -5.73
C LYS A 36 -2.15 -22.04 -6.90
N GLU A 37 -3.13 -21.18 -6.62
CA GLU A 37 -3.75 -20.34 -7.65
C GLU A 37 -2.76 -19.32 -8.23
N ALA A 38 -1.87 -18.76 -7.41
CA ALA A 38 -0.83 -17.83 -7.84
C ALA A 38 0.17 -18.51 -8.80
N ILE A 39 0.64 -19.72 -8.46
CA ILE A 39 1.54 -20.49 -9.34
C ILE A 39 0.86 -20.84 -10.65
N ALA A 40 -0.40 -21.28 -10.62
CA ALA A 40 -1.16 -21.63 -11.83
C ALA A 40 -1.37 -20.44 -12.78
N LYS A 41 -1.37 -19.21 -12.25
CA LYS A 41 -1.50 -17.97 -13.04
C LYS A 41 -0.17 -17.34 -13.42
N MET A 42 0.96 -17.82 -12.87
CA MET A 42 2.28 -17.28 -13.16
C MET A 42 2.73 -17.67 -14.57
N LYS A 43 3.31 -16.72 -15.30
CA LYS A 43 4.00 -16.99 -16.56
C LYS A 43 5.48 -17.13 -16.27
N TYR A 44 6.09 -18.20 -16.77
CA TYR A 44 7.52 -18.48 -16.59
C TYR A 44 8.08 -19.14 -17.86
N PRO A 45 9.41 -19.10 -18.09
CA PRO A 45 10.01 -19.68 -19.29
C PRO A 45 9.84 -21.21 -19.36
N GLU A 46 9.90 -21.77 -20.57
CA GLU A 46 9.86 -23.22 -20.78
C GLU A 46 11.03 -23.91 -20.06
N GLY A 47 10.76 -25.10 -19.50
CA GLY A 47 11.74 -25.88 -18.73
C GLY A 47 11.92 -25.45 -17.26
N PHE A 48 11.29 -24.35 -16.82
CA PHE A 48 11.29 -23.95 -15.42
C PHE A 48 10.13 -24.56 -14.64
N VAL A 49 10.33 -24.76 -13.33
CA VAL A 49 9.29 -25.20 -12.39
C VAL A 49 9.21 -24.19 -11.25
N VAL A 50 7.99 -23.75 -10.94
CA VAL A 50 7.72 -22.80 -9.84
C VAL A 50 7.05 -23.55 -8.69
N ASN A 51 7.57 -23.35 -7.47
CA ASN A 51 7.05 -23.94 -6.25
C ASN A 51 6.77 -22.84 -5.20
N ALA A 52 5.78 -23.07 -4.33
CA ALA A 52 5.54 -22.22 -3.18
C ALA A 52 6.55 -22.57 -2.08
N PHE A 53 7.30 -21.58 -1.59
CA PHE A 53 8.28 -21.76 -0.51
C PHE A 53 7.71 -21.32 0.85
N ALA A 54 7.15 -20.11 0.91
CA ALA A 54 6.49 -19.55 2.08
C ALA A 54 5.24 -18.78 1.63
N ALA A 55 4.24 -18.69 2.50
CA ALA A 55 2.99 -17.98 2.29
C ALA A 55 2.42 -17.53 3.63
N GLU A 56 1.35 -16.75 3.60
CA GLU A 56 0.60 -16.40 4.80
C GLU A 56 0.05 -17.68 5.47
N PRO A 57 0.08 -17.78 6.82
CA PRO A 57 0.42 -16.71 7.77
C PRO A 57 1.92 -16.56 8.09
N ASP A 58 2.78 -17.44 7.59
CA ASP A 58 4.21 -17.51 7.96
C ASP A 58 5.07 -16.40 7.32
N CYS A 59 4.54 -15.72 6.29
CA CYS A 59 5.21 -14.67 5.54
C CYS A 59 4.16 -13.66 5.04
N GLN A 60 4.26 -12.42 5.47
CA GLN A 60 3.34 -11.32 5.20
C GLN A 60 4.08 -10.12 4.62
N GLN A 61 3.55 -9.57 3.53
CA GLN A 61 4.07 -8.36 2.89
C GLN A 61 5.61 -8.36 2.70
N PRO A 62 6.18 -9.39 2.05
CA PRO A 62 7.62 -9.48 1.81
C PRO A 62 8.08 -8.36 0.87
N PHE A 63 9.10 -7.60 1.26
CA PHE A 63 9.66 -6.52 0.44
C PHE A 63 11.08 -6.84 -0.08
N ALA A 64 11.92 -7.45 0.77
CA ALA A 64 13.29 -7.79 0.44
C ALA A 64 13.73 -9.07 1.17
N PHE A 65 14.62 -9.84 0.56
CA PHE A 65 15.19 -11.04 1.18
C PHE A 65 16.65 -11.24 0.77
N THR A 66 17.38 -12.05 1.54
CA THR A 66 18.74 -12.51 1.20
C THR A 66 18.98 -13.92 1.75
N PHE A 67 20.02 -14.59 1.24
CA PHE A 67 20.51 -15.84 1.81
C PHE A 67 21.73 -15.58 2.68
N ASP A 68 21.91 -16.40 3.72
CA ASP A 68 23.18 -16.46 4.45
C ASP A 68 24.05 -17.65 4.02
N GLU A 69 25.27 -17.74 4.57
CA GLU A 69 26.24 -18.80 4.29
C GLU A 69 25.76 -20.21 4.67
N ARG A 70 24.68 -20.32 5.46
CA ARG A 70 24.06 -21.59 5.87
C ARG A 70 22.86 -21.95 4.99
N GLY A 71 22.57 -21.13 3.97
CA GLY A 71 21.44 -21.35 3.07
C GLY A 71 20.07 -21.00 3.66
N ARG A 72 20.02 -20.24 4.76
CA ARG A 72 18.74 -19.74 5.30
C ARG A 72 18.27 -18.52 4.52
N VAL A 73 16.96 -18.32 4.41
CA VAL A 73 16.36 -17.11 3.86
C VAL A 73 16.07 -16.12 4.99
N TRP A 74 16.62 -14.92 4.88
CA TRP A 74 16.27 -13.78 5.72
C TRP A 74 15.30 -12.89 4.94
N LEU A 75 14.15 -12.58 5.52
CA LEU A 75 13.09 -11.81 4.89
C LEU A 75 12.78 -10.55 5.70
N CYS A 76 12.55 -9.43 5.01
CA CYS A 76 11.98 -8.21 5.59
C CYS A 76 10.50 -8.08 5.22
N GLU A 77 9.66 -8.05 6.24
CA GLU A 77 8.21 -7.87 6.14
C GLU A 77 7.82 -6.42 6.42
N ASN A 78 6.88 -5.89 5.65
CA ASN A 78 6.36 -4.54 5.84
C ASN A 78 4.95 -4.57 6.43
N LEU A 79 4.88 -4.82 7.75
CA LEU A 79 3.62 -4.99 8.48
C LEU A 79 2.87 -3.68 8.75
N ASN A 80 3.53 -2.52 8.59
CA ASN A 80 2.99 -1.20 8.91
C ASN A 80 2.55 -0.42 7.67
N TYR A 81 2.25 -1.09 6.56
CA TYR A 81 1.81 -0.41 5.36
C TYR A 81 0.34 0.04 5.50
N GLU A 82 0.14 1.31 5.85
CA GLU A 82 -1.17 1.85 6.25
C GLU A 82 -2.26 1.76 5.16
N THR A 83 -1.91 1.75 3.88
CA THR A 83 -2.88 1.71 2.77
C THR A 83 -3.04 0.32 2.14
N ARG A 84 -3.04 -0.73 2.95
CA ARG A 84 -3.56 -2.04 2.51
C ARG A 84 -4.20 -2.83 3.65
N GLY A 85 -4.85 -2.11 4.56
CA GLY A 85 -5.74 -2.65 5.59
C GLY A 85 -7.15 -2.12 5.37
N SER A 86 -7.93 -2.84 4.56
CA SER A 86 -9.39 -2.79 4.65
C SER A 86 -9.92 -4.21 4.57
N ASP A 87 -9.65 -4.95 5.63
CA ASP A 87 -10.42 -6.10 6.10
C ASP A 87 -11.67 -5.64 6.88
#